data_AF-A0A3B9ES25-F1
#
_entry.id   AF-A0A3B9ES25-F1
#
_cell.length_a   1.000
_cell.length_b   1.000
_cell.length_c   1.000
_cell.angle_alpha   90.00
_cell.angle_beta   90.00
_cell.angle_gamma   90.00
#
_symmetry.space_group_name_H-M   'P 1'
#
loop_
_entity.id
_entity.type
_entity.pdbx_description
1 polymer ?
#
loop_
_entity_poly.entity_id
_entity_poly.type
_entity_poly.pdbx_seq_one_letter_code
_entity_poly.pdbx_strand_id
1 'polypeptide(L)'
;MALQEDVKQVMGSLLAVAQLVLKQQGALTPFGVAMTTDGEILHLAGEEGIEPAEAIERLTAACAKSAKAGDYRATAIAYDVLITHPETGEDRDAVAVNFDHRENASVIYCLPYGIAGGEVELEQPLTQQGEGRVFQNTAGGAGGPGGGGIIQP
;
A
#
# COMPACT_ATOMS: atom_id res chain seq x y z
N MET A 1 -21.38 1.85 5.38
CA MET A 1 -20.31 1.26 6.22
C MET A 1 -19.21 2.30 6.35
N ALA A 2 -18.54 2.35 7.50
CA ALA A 2 -17.61 3.43 7.82
C ALA A 2 -16.22 3.13 7.25
N LEU A 3 -15.66 4.06 6.48
CA LEU A 3 -14.28 4.06 5.97
C LEU A 3 -13.25 3.50 6.97
N GLN A 4 -13.36 3.85 8.25
CA GLN A 4 -12.45 3.39 9.31
C GLN A 4 -12.45 1.87 9.51
N GLU A 5 -13.61 1.23 9.38
CA GLU A 5 -13.73 -0.22 9.51
C GLU A 5 -13.13 -0.93 8.30
N ASP A 6 -13.35 -0.39 7.10
CA ASP A 6 -12.79 -0.92 5.86
C ASP A 6 -11.25 -0.81 5.86
N VAL A 7 -10.72 0.34 6.30
CA VAL A 7 -9.27 0.53 6.52
C VAL A 7 -8.74 -0.53 7.48
N LYS A 8 -9.40 -0.73 8.63
CA LYS A 8 -8.94 -1.68 9.65
C LYS A 8 -8.89 -3.12 9.12
N GLN A 9 -9.92 -3.55 8.39
CA GLN A 9 -9.99 -4.91 7.85
C GLN A 9 -8.96 -5.14 6.75
N VAL A 10 -8.86 -4.20 5.79
CA VAL A 10 -7.90 -4.29 4.69
C VAL A 10 -6.47 -4.25 5.22
N MET A 11 -6.14 -3.27 6.06
CA MET A 11 -4.80 -3.15 6.65
C MET A 11 -4.47 -4.35 7.54
N GLY A 12 -5.40 -4.81 8.37
CA GLY A 12 -5.18 -5.98 9.21
C GLY A 12 -4.85 -7.23 8.40
N SER A 13 -5.60 -7.48 7.33
CA SER A 13 -5.31 -8.60 6.44
C SER A 13 -3.99 -8.43 5.68
N LEU A 14 -3.70 -7.23 5.20
CA LEU A 14 -2.49 -6.93 4.44
C LEU A 14 -1.23 -7.09 5.31
N LEU A 15 -1.25 -6.56 6.53
CA LEU A 15 -0.10 -6.64 7.44
C LEU A 15 0.17 -8.07 7.90
N ALA A 16 -0.86 -8.91 8.02
CA ALA A 16 -0.68 -10.33 8.34
C ALA A 16 0.07 -11.06 7.21
N VAL A 17 -0.28 -10.77 5.95
CA VAL A 17 0.42 -11.33 4.78
C VAL A 17 1.85 -10.77 4.69
N ALA A 18 2.03 -9.46 4.87
CA ALA A 18 3.35 -8.82 4.83
C ALA A 18 4.32 -9.43 5.84
N GLN A 19 3.92 -9.58 7.11
CA GLN A 19 4.74 -10.21 8.14
C GLN A 19 5.10 -11.67 7.79
N LEU A 20 4.15 -12.42 7.23
CA LEU A 20 4.37 -13.80 6.84
C LEU A 20 5.43 -13.90 5.72
N VAL A 21 5.34 -13.02 4.71
CA VAL A 21 6.29 -12.97 3.59
C VAL A 21 7.67 -12.52 4.07
N LEU A 22 7.74 -11.42 4.83
CA LEU A 22 8.99 -10.90 5.40
C LEU A 22 9.69 -11.95 6.26
N LYS A 23 8.95 -12.70 7.07
CA LYS A 23 9.51 -13.78 7.90
C LYS A 23 10.10 -14.92 7.07
N GLN A 24 9.51 -15.23 5.91
CA GLN A 24 9.94 -16.34 5.07
C GLN A 24 11.07 -15.97 4.12
N GLN A 25 11.00 -14.78 3.53
CA GLN A 25 11.85 -14.38 2.40
C GLN A 25 12.84 -13.26 2.78
N GLY A 26 12.58 -12.53 3.87
CA GLY A 26 13.38 -11.37 4.29
C GLY A 26 13.07 -10.07 3.54
N ALA A 27 12.38 -10.15 2.41
CA ALA A 27 11.94 -9.02 1.60
C ALA A 27 10.50 -9.23 1.11
N LEU A 28 9.83 -8.15 0.73
CA LEU A 28 8.42 -8.18 0.35
C LEU A 28 8.25 -8.02 -1.16
N THR A 29 7.79 -9.07 -1.83
CA THR A 29 7.29 -8.95 -3.20
C THR A 29 5.98 -8.18 -3.19
N PRO A 30 5.77 -7.20 -4.10
CA PRO A 30 4.53 -6.43 -4.13
C PRO A 30 3.29 -7.31 -4.18
N PHE A 31 2.26 -6.98 -3.41
CA PHE A 31 0.98 -7.68 -3.44
C PHE A 31 -0.16 -6.73 -3.08
N GLY A 32 -1.39 -7.11 -3.40
CA GLY A 32 -2.59 -6.34 -3.13
C GLY A 32 -3.57 -7.04 -2.19
N VAL A 33 -4.38 -6.24 -1.51
CA VAL A 33 -5.59 -6.66 -0.81
C VAL A 33 -6.73 -5.77 -1.28
N ALA A 34 -7.83 -6.37 -1.71
CA ALA A 34 -9.03 -5.64 -2.11
C ALA A 34 -10.20 -6.02 -1.21
N MET A 35 -11.07 -5.06 -0.94
CA MET A 35 -12.36 -5.31 -0.29
C MET A 35 -13.48 -5.13 -1.31
N THR A 36 -14.30 -6.16 -1.46
CA THR A 36 -15.47 -6.12 -2.35
C THR A 36 -16.56 -5.20 -1.80
N THR A 37 -17.51 -4.82 -2.65
CA THR A 37 -18.69 -4.04 -2.20
C THR A 37 -19.52 -4.77 -1.14
N ASP A 38 -19.50 -6.10 -1.17
CA ASP A 38 -20.14 -6.99 -0.18
C ASP A 38 -19.33 -7.12 1.14
N GLY A 39 -18.10 -6.62 1.17
CA GLY A 39 -17.23 -6.64 2.36
C GLY A 39 -16.33 -7.87 2.46
N GLU A 40 -16.20 -8.65 1.39
CA GLU A 40 -15.25 -9.77 1.32
C GLU A 40 -13.83 -9.25 1.06
N ILE A 41 -12.83 -9.88 1.69
CA ILE A 41 -11.42 -9.57 1.48
C ILE A 41 -10.85 -10.52 0.42
N LEU A 42 -10.19 -9.96 -0.59
CA LEU A 42 -9.49 -10.68 -1.64
C LEU A 42 -8.00 -10.36 -1.58
N HIS A 43 -7.15 -11.38 -1.70
CA HIS A 43 -5.70 -11.24 -1.84
C HIS A 43 -5.33 -11.28 -3.32
N LEU A 44 -4.56 -10.29 -3.75
CA LEU A 44 -4.05 -10.15 -5.11
C LEU A 44 -2.55 -10.42 -5.07
N ALA A 45 -2.12 -11.57 -5.59
CA ALA A 45 -0.70 -11.86 -5.68
C ALA A 45 -0.04 -10.93 -6.70
N GLY A 46 1.12 -10.38 -6.35
CA GLY A 46 2.01 -9.81 -7.36
C GLY A 46 2.68 -10.90 -8.19
N GLU A 47 3.31 -10.47 -9.27
CA GLU A 47 4.05 -11.35 -10.16
C GLU A 47 5.51 -11.42 -9.69
N GLU A 48 6.00 -12.63 -9.45
CA GLU A 48 7.40 -12.86 -9.10
C GLU A 48 8.28 -12.81 -10.35
N GLY A 49 9.52 -12.31 -10.21
CA GLY A 49 10.49 -12.28 -11.32
C GLY A 49 10.33 -11.11 -12.29
N ILE A 50 9.50 -10.12 -11.95
CA ILE A 50 9.45 -8.81 -12.62
C ILE A 50 9.91 -7.70 -11.67
N GLU A 51 10.22 -6.54 -12.23
CA GLU A 51 10.63 -5.36 -11.46
C GLU A 51 9.49 -4.92 -10.51
N PRO A 52 9.80 -4.55 -9.25
CA PRO A 52 8.79 -4.15 -8.27
C PRO A 52 7.86 -3.04 -8.76
N ALA A 53 8.40 -2.03 -9.45
CA ALA A 53 7.62 -0.95 -10.04
C ALA A 53 6.60 -1.46 -11.05
N GLU A 54 6.97 -2.43 -11.90
CA GLU A 54 6.04 -3.01 -12.88
C GLU A 54 4.96 -3.85 -12.20
N ALA A 55 5.30 -4.61 -11.16
CA ALA A 55 4.32 -5.37 -10.37
C ALA A 55 3.28 -4.44 -9.71
N ILE A 56 3.73 -3.33 -9.12
CA ILE A 56 2.86 -2.32 -8.51
C ILE A 56 1.93 -1.70 -9.56
N GLU A 57 2.44 -1.35 -10.74
CA GLU A 57 1.63 -0.79 -11.83
C GLU A 57 0.55 -1.77 -12.29
N ARG A 58 0.89 -3.06 -12.48
CA ARG A 58 -0.06 -4.10 -12.88
C ARG A 58 -1.14 -4.34 -11.83
N LEU A 59 -0.76 -4.42 -10.55
CA LEU A 59 -1.70 -4.54 -9.43
C LEU A 59 -2.64 -3.33 -9.38
N THR A 60 -2.08 -2.12 -9.51
CA THR A 60 -2.85 -0.87 -9.51
C THR A 60 -3.85 -0.84 -10.64
N ALA A 61 -3.43 -1.20 -11.86
CA ALA A 61 -4.31 -1.25 -13.04
C ALA A 61 -5.43 -2.30 -12.88
N ALA A 62 -5.12 -3.47 -12.32
CA ALA A 62 -6.11 -4.52 -12.05
C ALA A 62 -7.15 -4.04 -11.01
N CYS A 63 -6.68 -3.46 -9.91
CA CYS A 63 -7.53 -2.84 -8.89
C CYS A 63 -8.43 -1.75 -9.47
N ALA A 64 -7.88 -0.83 -10.25
CA ALA A 64 -8.62 0.27 -10.88
C ALA A 64 -9.71 -0.26 -11.84
N LYS A 65 -9.41 -1.32 -12.58
CA LYS A 65 -10.38 -1.96 -13.48
C LYS A 65 -11.58 -2.54 -12.71
N SER A 66 -11.34 -3.28 -11.64
CA SER A 66 -12.39 -3.87 -10.79
C SER A 66 -13.15 -2.81 -9.98
N ALA A 67 -12.45 -1.79 -9.46
CA ALA A 67 -13.07 -0.64 -8.83
C ALA A 67 -14.04 0.09 -9.78
N LYS A 68 -13.64 0.30 -11.04
CA LYS A 68 -14.50 0.90 -12.07
C LYS A 68 -15.70 0.03 -12.45
N ALA A 69 -15.56 -1.29 -12.36
CA ALA A 69 -16.67 -2.23 -12.55
C ALA A 69 -17.67 -2.23 -11.38
N GLY A 70 -17.31 -1.60 -10.25
CA GLY A 70 -18.13 -1.57 -9.03
C GLY A 70 -17.91 -2.78 -8.12
N ASP A 71 -16.88 -3.57 -8.38
CA ASP A 71 -16.60 -4.80 -7.61
C ASP A 71 -15.94 -4.48 -6.27
N TYR A 72 -15.09 -3.45 -6.23
CA TYR A 72 -14.30 -3.09 -5.05
C TYR A 72 -14.73 -1.76 -4.43
N ARG A 73 -14.66 -1.67 -3.10
CA ARG A 73 -14.85 -0.42 -2.35
C ARG A 73 -13.59 0.08 -1.67
N ALA A 74 -12.61 -0.78 -1.45
CA ALA A 74 -11.30 -0.44 -0.89
C ALA A 74 -10.23 -1.32 -1.53
N THR A 75 -9.02 -0.79 -1.66
CA THR A 75 -7.85 -1.53 -2.16
C THR A 75 -6.61 -1.06 -1.44
N ALA A 76 -5.68 -1.96 -1.18
CA ALA A 76 -4.38 -1.66 -0.63
C ALA A 76 -3.30 -2.44 -1.38
N ILE A 77 -2.21 -1.78 -1.78
CA ILE A 77 -1.08 -2.43 -2.45
C ILE A 77 0.15 -2.23 -1.58
N ALA A 78 0.69 -3.34 -1.07
CA ALA A 78 1.91 -3.39 -0.27
C ALA A 78 3.12 -3.62 -1.18
N TYR A 79 4.22 -2.93 -0.90
CA TYR A 79 5.51 -3.13 -1.55
C TYR A 79 6.64 -2.71 -0.61
N ASP A 80 7.82 -3.27 -0.84
CA ASP A 80 9.02 -2.97 -0.09
C ASP A 80 9.63 -1.65 -0.56
N VAL A 81 10.04 -0.79 0.36
CA VAL A 81 10.74 0.46 0.07
C VAL A 81 11.85 0.69 1.09
N LEU A 82 12.89 1.40 0.66
CA LEU A 82 13.90 1.94 1.55
C LEU A 82 13.54 3.38 1.90
N ILE A 83 13.36 3.67 3.19
CA ILE A 83 13.12 5.03 3.68
C ILE A 83 14.34 5.54 4.45
N THR A 84 14.65 6.82 4.32
CA THR A 84 15.66 7.46 5.14
C THR A 84 15.02 7.99 6.42
N HIS A 85 15.50 7.56 7.58
CA HIS A 85 14.97 7.98 8.87
C HIS A 85 15.18 9.50 9.05
N PRO A 86 14.13 10.28 9.35
CA PRO A 86 14.21 11.74 9.31
C PRO A 86 15.12 12.32 10.41
N GLU A 87 15.30 11.62 11.53
CA GLU A 87 16.13 12.11 12.65
C GLU A 87 17.57 11.60 12.63
N THR A 88 17.82 10.42 12.07
CA THR A 88 19.15 9.78 12.09
C THR A 88 19.84 9.81 10.74
N GLY A 89 19.08 9.97 9.64
CA GLY A 89 19.60 9.93 8.28
C GLY A 89 19.98 8.53 7.81
N GLU A 90 19.65 7.50 8.58
CA GLU A 90 19.94 6.10 8.25
C GLU A 90 18.84 5.53 7.37
N ASP A 91 19.24 4.77 6.35
CA ASP A 91 18.32 4.04 5.50
C ASP A 91 17.74 2.84 6.25
N ARG A 92 16.44 2.61 6.05
CA ARG A 92 15.66 1.62 6.78
C ARG A 92 14.59 1.01 5.89
N ASP A 93 14.47 -0.31 5.96
CA ASP A 93 13.43 -1.02 5.22
C ASP A 93 12.04 -0.70 5.80
N ALA A 94 11.09 -0.50 4.90
CA ALA A 94 9.71 -0.22 5.24
C ALA A 94 8.75 -0.87 4.24
N VAL A 95 7.60 -1.29 4.75
CA VAL A 95 6.48 -1.69 3.90
C VAL A 95 5.68 -0.44 3.58
N ALA A 96 5.69 -0.02 2.32
CA ALA A 96 4.78 1.00 1.82
C ALA A 96 3.45 0.35 1.42
N VAL A 97 2.34 0.98 1.77
CA VAL A 97 0.99 0.52 1.46
C VAL A 97 0.20 1.66 0.85
N ASN A 98 -0.10 1.55 -0.45
CA ASN A 98 -0.99 2.45 -1.15
C ASN A 98 -2.43 2.02 -0.91
N PHE A 99 -3.13 2.69 0.00
CA PHE A 99 -4.53 2.45 0.31
C PHE A 99 -5.42 3.46 -0.42
N ASP A 100 -6.37 2.98 -1.21
CA ASP A 100 -7.39 3.77 -1.87
C ASP A 100 -8.80 3.24 -1.54
N HIS A 101 -9.76 4.14 -1.37
CA HIS A 101 -11.14 3.83 -1.05
C HIS A 101 -12.11 4.63 -1.92
N ARG A 102 -13.28 4.04 -2.21
CA ARG A 102 -14.34 4.64 -3.04
C ARG A 102 -14.88 5.98 -2.54
N GLU A 103 -14.67 6.29 -1.26
CA GLU A 103 -15.03 7.58 -0.65
C GLU A 103 -13.94 8.65 -0.87
N ASN A 104 -13.14 8.52 -1.93
CA ASN A 104 -12.02 9.39 -2.28
C ASN A 104 -10.95 9.51 -1.17
N ALA A 105 -10.79 8.47 -0.36
CA ALA A 105 -9.69 8.39 0.60
C ALA A 105 -8.51 7.70 -0.06
N SER A 106 -7.35 8.33 0.00
CA SER A 106 -6.10 7.85 -0.61
C SER A 106 -4.96 8.18 0.35
N VAL A 107 -4.33 7.14 0.89
CA VAL A 107 -3.33 7.24 1.96
C VAL A 107 -2.20 6.25 1.68
N ILE A 108 -0.97 6.72 1.78
CA ILE A 108 0.22 5.87 1.78
C ILE A 108 0.62 5.64 3.24
N TYR A 109 0.62 4.40 3.68
CA TYR A 109 1.18 3.99 4.97
C TYR A 109 2.58 3.44 4.75
N CYS A 110 3.60 4.05 5.34
CA CYS A 110 4.95 3.50 5.38
C CYS A 110 5.18 2.92 6.77
N LEU A 111 5.38 1.60 6.85
CA LEU A 111 5.61 0.86 8.08
C LEU A 111 7.07 0.40 8.10
N PRO A 112 7.97 1.13 8.79
CA PRO A 112 9.34 0.67 8.99
C PRO A 112 9.32 -0.71 9.66
N TYR A 113 10.24 -1.59 9.27
CA TYR A 113 10.34 -2.90 9.89
C TYR A 113 11.79 -3.30 10.18
N GLY A 114 11.93 -4.19 11.17
CA GLY A 114 13.18 -4.86 11.48
C GLY A 114 12.97 -6.37 11.52
N ILE A 115 13.96 -7.12 11.06
CA ILE A 115 13.99 -8.58 11.19
C ILE A 115 15.08 -8.95 12.18
N ALA A 116 14.69 -9.40 13.38
CA ALA A 116 15.61 -9.79 14.44
C ALA A 116 15.24 -11.18 14.95
N GLY A 117 16.20 -12.11 14.99
CA GLY A 117 15.97 -13.47 15.51
C GLY A 117 14.93 -14.30 14.74
N GLY A 118 14.59 -13.94 13.50
CA GLY A 118 13.53 -14.58 12.71
C GLY A 118 12.12 -14.08 13.03
N GLU A 119 11.99 -13.00 13.80
CA GLU A 119 10.75 -12.28 14.02
C GLU A 119 10.77 -10.95 13.26
N VAL A 120 9.60 -10.55 12.74
CA VAL A 120 9.40 -9.31 12.02
C VAL A 120 8.71 -8.35 12.98
N GLU A 121 9.38 -7.24 13.29
CA GLU A 121 8.81 -6.16 14.10
C GLU A 121 8.45 -5.00 13.19
N LEU A 122 7.14 -4.71 13.09
CA LEU A 122 6.64 -3.54 12.39
C LEU A 122 6.54 -2.37 13.37
N GLU A 123 7.01 -1.20 12.94
CA GLU A 123 6.98 0.02 13.73
C GLU A 123 5.72 0.85 13.46
N GLN A 124 5.63 2.00 14.13
CA GLN A 124 4.51 2.91 13.92
C GLN A 124 4.47 3.40 12.47
N PRO A 125 3.29 3.35 11.81
CA PRO A 125 3.15 3.79 10.44
C PRO A 125 3.33 5.31 10.33
N LEU A 126 4.13 5.74 9.37
CA LEU A 126 4.13 7.09 8.84
C LEU A 126 3.05 7.18 7.75
N THR A 127 2.21 8.20 7.78
CA THR A 127 1.13 8.37 6.80
C THR A 127 1.37 9.56 5.90
N GLN A 128 1.18 9.38 4.61
CA GLN A 128 1.24 10.43 3.60
C GLN A 128 -0.02 10.41 2.74
N GLN A 129 -0.33 11.54 2.09
CA GLN A 129 -1.43 11.58 1.12
C GLN A 129 -1.03 10.79 -0.13
N GLY A 130 -1.89 9.84 -0.54
CA GLY A 130 -1.67 9.07 -1.76
C GLY A 130 -2.25 9.74 -3.01
N GLU A 131 -1.95 9.17 -4.18
CA GLU A 131 -2.35 9.71 -5.48
C GLU A 131 -3.79 9.35 -5.91
N GLY A 132 -4.47 8.40 -5.24
CA GLY A 132 -5.84 8.03 -5.57
C GLY A 132 -5.96 7.36 -6.94
N ARG A 133 -5.06 6.43 -7.23
CA ARG A 133 -4.88 5.84 -8.56
C ARG A 133 -5.96 4.81 -8.88
N VAL A 134 -6.55 4.17 -7.87
CA VAL A 134 -7.60 3.16 -8.04
C VAL A 134 -8.99 3.78 -8.14
N PHE A 135 -9.33 4.65 -7.18
CA PHE A 135 -10.59 5.40 -7.16
C PHE A 135 -10.25 6.85 -7.48
N GLN A 136 -10.30 7.22 -8.78
CA GLN A 136 -9.86 8.52 -9.27
C GLN A 136 -10.29 9.67 -8.36
N ASN A 137 -9.32 10.46 -7.91
CA ASN A 137 -9.60 11.72 -7.26
C ASN A 137 -10.19 12.67 -8.29
N THR A 138 -11.52 12.79 -8.35
CA THR A 138 -12.18 13.84 -9.13
C THR A 138 -12.10 15.17 -8.37
N ALA A 139 -10.92 15.56 -7.92
CA ALA A 139 -10.63 16.91 -7.50
C ALA A 139 -10.04 17.64 -8.72
N GLY A 140 -10.90 18.39 -9.42
CA GLY A 140 -10.53 19.23 -10.55
C GLY A 140 -9.36 20.16 -10.24
N GLY A 141 -8.51 20.37 -11.23
CA GLY A 141 -7.23 21.05 -11.07
C GLY A 141 -7.31 22.52 -10.62
N ALA A 142 -6.25 22.94 -9.92
CA ALA A 142 -5.68 24.29 -9.96
C ALA A 142 -4.33 24.30 -9.22
N GLY A 143 -3.24 24.48 -9.98
CA GLY A 143 -2.04 25.25 -9.65
C GLY A 143 -1.27 25.04 -8.33
N GLY A 144 0.01 24.66 -8.46
CA GLY A 144 1.05 25.02 -7.51
C GLY A 144 2.30 24.13 -7.57
N PRO A 145 3.49 24.64 -7.98
CA PRO A 145 4.73 23.91 -7.85
C PRO A 145 5.23 24.03 -6.39
N GLY A 146 5.23 22.92 -5.66
CA GLY A 146 5.75 22.85 -4.30
C GLY A 146 6.47 21.53 -4.10
N GLY A 147 7.80 21.58 -4.03
CA GLY A 147 8.65 20.40 -3.90
C GLY A 147 8.51 19.68 -2.56
N GLY A 148 8.79 18.39 -2.60
CA GLY A 148 8.93 17.50 -1.44
C GLY A 148 9.37 16.14 -1.97
N GLY A 149 10.43 15.59 -1.39
CA GLY A 149 11.20 14.46 -1.90
C GLY A 149 10.34 13.31 -2.40
N ILE A 150 10.53 13.00 -3.68
CA ILE A 150 10.00 11.83 -4.35
C ILE A 150 10.69 10.61 -3.75
N ILE A 151 9.96 9.88 -2.90
CA ILE A 151 10.24 8.46 -2.69
C ILE A 151 9.88 7.79 -4.01
N GLN A 152 10.88 7.63 -4.88
CA GLN A 152 10.74 6.81 -6.08
C GLN A 152 10.85 5.34 -5.66
N PRO A 153 10.15 4.43 -6.36
CA PRO A 153 10.41 3.00 -6.25
C PRO A 153 11.83 2.64 -6.69
#